data_AF-A0A937Z4S8-F1
#
_entry.id   AF-A0A937Z4S8-F1
#
_cell.length_a   1.000
_cell.length_b   1.000
_cell.length_c   1.000
_cell.angle_alpha   90.00
_cell.angle_beta   90.00
_cell.angle_gamma   90.00
#
_symmetry.space_group_name_H-M   'P 1'
#
loop_
_entity.id
_entity.type
_entity.pdbx_description
1 polymer ?
#
loop_
_entity_poly.entity_id
_entity_poly.type
_entity_poly.pdbx_seq_one_letter_code
_entity_poly.pdbx_strand_id
1 'polypeptide(L)'
;MPRLRLRPRKPSPPPAEIIGWRERVRLPKIGIGPIVAKIDTGARSAALHAKNIRVAGHTVHFRVPVGGRVHHCELRLAGRRHVKSSSGHREQ
;
A
#
# COMPACT_ATOMS: atom_id res chain seq x y z
N MET A 1 10.01 -49.71 -16.51
CA MET A 1 9.01 -48.85 -15.84
C MET A 1 9.70 -47.60 -15.31
N PRO A 2 9.48 -46.38 -15.84
CA PRO A 2 10.12 -45.19 -15.30
C PRO A 2 9.40 -44.77 -14.01
N ARG A 3 10.17 -44.62 -12.92
CA ARG A 3 9.66 -44.08 -11.64
C ARG A 3 9.28 -42.61 -11.84
N LEU A 4 8.00 -42.28 -11.66
CA LEU A 4 7.55 -40.89 -11.61
C LEU A 4 8.29 -40.18 -10.47
N ARG A 5 9.17 -39.22 -10.79
CA ARG A 5 9.77 -38.34 -9.79
C ARG A 5 8.66 -37.43 -9.25
N LEU A 6 8.19 -37.70 -8.04
CA LEU A 6 7.28 -36.80 -7.33
C LEU A 6 8.01 -35.47 -7.13
N ARG A 7 7.43 -34.38 -7.67
CA ARG A 7 7.91 -33.03 -7.40
C ARG A 7 7.71 -32.76 -5.90
N PRO A 8 8.72 -32.26 -5.18
CA PRO A 8 8.54 -31.91 -3.76
C PRO A 8 7.42 -30.89 -3.64
N ARG A 9 6.47 -31.14 -2.73
CA ARG A 9 5.41 -30.18 -2.39
C ARG A 9 6.06 -28.92 -1.81
N LYS A 10 5.70 -27.75 -2.34
CA LYS A 10 6.08 -26.47 -1.73
C LYS A 10 5.56 -26.46 -0.29
N PRO A 11 6.39 -26.07 0.71
CA PRO A 11 5.90 -25.93 2.08
C PRO A 11 4.76 -24.92 2.11
N SER A 12 3.73 -25.20 2.91
CA SER A 12 2.65 -24.26 3.15
C SER A 12 3.21 -23.01 3.82
N PRO A 13 2.76 -21.80 3.42
CA PRO A 13 3.19 -20.59 4.09
C PRO A 13 2.83 -20.66 5.58
N PRO A 14 3.58 -19.97 6.45
CA PRO A 14 3.19 -19.84 7.85
C PRO A 14 1.78 -19.24 7.94
N PRO A 15 1.02 -19.56 9.00
CA PRO A 15 -0.29 -18.95 9.21
C PRO A 15 -0.15 -17.43 9.18
N ALA A 16 -0.98 -16.78 8.37
CA ALA A 16 -1.03 -15.33 8.33
C ALA A 16 -1.52 -14.81 9.69
N GLU A 17 -0.94 -13.70 10.14
CA GLU A 17 -1.44 -12.99 11.32
C GLU A 17 -2.86 -12.48 11.02
N ILE A 18 -3.81 -12.80 11.89
CA ILE A 18 -5.22 -12.41 11.72
C ILE A 18 -5.38 -10.99 12.25
N ILE A 19 -5.81 -10.08 11.38
CA ILE A 19 -6.18 -8.70 11.73
C ILE A 19 -7.61 -8.40 11.28
N GLY A 20 -8.23 -7.39 11.87
CA GLY A 20 -9.54 -6.90 11.48
C GLY A 20 -9.52 -6.21 10.12
N TRP A 21 -10.70 -6.06 9.52
CA TRP A 21 -10.85 -5.35 8.24
C TRP A 21 -10.65 -3.84 8.36
N ARG A 22 -10.65 -3.31 9.60
CA ARG A 22 -10.36 -1.91 9.96
C ARG A 22 -9.40 -1.87 11.13
N GLU A 23 -8.23 -1.29 10.92
CA GLU A 23 -7.16 -1.25 11.91
C GLU A 23 -6.63 0.17 12.14
N ARG A 24 -6.05 0.40 13.31
CA ARG A 24 -5.34 1.65 13.62
C ARG A 24 -3.87 1.50 13.26
N VAL A 25 -3.41 2.19 12.22
CA VAL A 25 -2.04 2.08 11.71
C VAL A 25 -1.26 3.38 11.89
N ARG A 26 0.05 3.27 12.09
CA ARG A 26 1.00 4.39 12.06
C ARG A 26 1.88 4.29 10.82
N LEU A 27 2.19 5.43 10.22
CA LEU A 27 3.15 5.57 9.12
C LEU A 27 4.36 6.37 9.65
N PRO A 28 5.26 5.72 10.42
CA PRO A 28 6.31 6.41 11.19
C PRO A 28 7.28 7.17 10.29
N LYS A 29 7.58 6.66 9.09
CA LYS A 29 8.49 7.31 8.14
C LYS A 29 8.04 8.71 7.71
N ILE A 30 6.74 8.98 7.77
CA ILE A 30 6.15 10.29 7.43
C ILE A 30 5.48 10.98 8.63
N GLY A 31 5.66 10.43 9.85
CA GLY A 31 5.13 11.01 11.07
C GLY A 31 3.60 11.07 11.14
N ILE A 32 2.91 10.14 10.48
CA ILE A 32 1.43 10.12 10.42
C ILE A 32 0.88 9.00 11.29
N GLY A 33 -0.22 9.32 11.97
CA GLY A 33 -1.06 8.35 12.65
C GLY A 33 -1.07 8.47 14.18
N PRO A 34 -1.86 7.63 14.86
CA PRO A 34 -2.63 6.53 14.27
C PRO A 34 -3.79 7.01 13.38
N ILE A 35 -3.99 6.35 12.23
CA ILE A 35 -5.15 6.54 11.33
C ILE A 35 -5.92 5.23 11.20
N VAL A 36 -7.21 5.31 10.89
CA VAL A 36 -8.00 4.13 10.54
C VAL A 36 -7.70 3.75 9.09
N ALA A 37 -7.21 2.53 8.89
CA ALA A 37 -6.97 1.95 7.56
C ALA A 37 -7.90 0.77 7.31
N LYS A 38 -8.37 0.65 6.07
CA LYS A 38 -9.10 -0.53 5.59
C LYS A 38 -8.08 -1.57 5.12
N ILE A 39 -8.19 -2.81 5.60
CA ILE A 39 -7.39 -3.94 5.14
C ILE A 39 -8.12 -4.57 3.96
N ASP A 40 -7.79 -4.13 2.76
CA ASP A 40 -8.46 -4.53 1.52
C ASP A 40 -7.68 -5.66 0.81
N THR A 41 -8.04 -6.91 1.08
CA THR A 41 -7.40 -8.07 0.44
C THR A 41 -7.67 -8.16 -1.06
N GLY A 42 -8.65 -7.42 -1.59
CA GLY A 42 -8.94 -7.32 -3.02
C GLY A 42 -8.01 -6.36 -3.77
N ALA A 43 -7.23 -5.53 -3.06
CA ALA A 43 -6.34 -4.54 -3.65
C ALA A 43 -4.89 -5.02 -3.66
N ARG A 44 -4.25 -5.02 -4.84
CA ARG A 44 -2.81 -5.31 -4.96
C ARG A 44 -1.92 -4.20 -4.37
N SER A 45 -2.45 -2.99 -4.23
CA SER A 45 -1.72 -1.81 -3.80
C SER A 45 -2.51 -1.04 -2.74
N ALA A 46 -1.79 -0.42 -1.81
CA ALA A 46 -2.38 0.53 -0.86
C ALA A 46 -2.54 1.92 -1.49
N ALA A 47 -3.44 2.72 -0.91
CA ALA A 47 -3.64 4.12 -1.25
C ALA A 47 -3.64 4.97 0.03
N LEU A 48 -3.09 6.18 -0.08
CA LEU A 48 -3.11 7.19 0.97
C LEU A 48 -3.59 8.49 0.35
N HIS A 49 -4.57 9.13 0.99
CA HIS A 49 -5.04 10.43 0.54
C HIS A 49 -3.94 11.49 0.71
N ALA A 50 -3.57 12.15 -0.39
CA ALA A 50 -2.55 13.19 -0.42
C ALA A 50 -2.97 14.33 -1.36
N LYS A 51 -2.46 15.53 -1.09
CA LYS A 51 -2.71 16.77 -1.85
C LYS A 51 -1.40 17.40 -2.28
N ASN A 52 -1.45 18.30 -3.27
CA ASN A 52 -0.30 19.07 -3.76
C ASN A 52 0.92 18.19 -4.11
N ILE A 53 0.67 17.08 -4.80
CA ILE A 53 1.71 16.11 -5.18
C ILE A 53 2.58 16.74 -6.27
N ARG A 54 3.89 16.81 -6.04
CA ARG A 54 4.89 17.31 -6.98
C ARG A 54 6.04 16.31 -7.06
N VAL A 55 6.49 16.03 -8.28
CA VAL A 55 7.63 15.15 -8.52
C VAL A 55 8.81 16.00 -8.97
N ALA A 56 9.95 15.84 -8.31
CA ALA A 56 11.22 16.49 -8.63
C ALA A 56 12.31 15.42 -8.75
N GLY A 57 12.67 15.06 -9.98
CA GLY A 57 13.61 13.97 -10.25
C GLY A 57 13.12 12.64 -9.65
N HIS A 58 13.89 12.09 -8.70
CA HIS A 58 13.58 10.84 -8.01
C HIS A 58 12.89 11.03 -6.66
N THR A 59 12.38 12.24 -6.40
CA THR A 59 11.72 12.61 -5.15
C THR A 59 10.27 13.03 -5.42
N VAL A 60 9.37 12.68 -4.51
CA VAL A 60 7.97 13.13 -4.50
C VAL A 60 7.71 13.92 -3.22
N HIS A 61 7.17 15.12 -3.40
CA HIS A 61 6.67 15.97 -2.32
C HIS A 61 5.16 15.94 -2.33
N PHE A 62 4.54 15.79 -1.17
CA PHE A 62 3.09 15.77 -1.05
C PHE A 62 2.65 16.19 0.34
N ARG A 63 1.37 16.55 0.49
CA ARG A 63 0.76 16.93 1.75
C ARG A 63 -0.30 15.92 2.15
N VAL A 64 -0.29 15.44 3.39
CA VAL A 64 -1.31 14.52 3.90
C VAL A 64 -2.14 15.22 4.99
N PRO A 65 -3.41 15.56 4.72
CA PRO A 65 -4.30 16.13 5.72
C PRO A 65 -4.87 15.01 6.60
N VAL A 66 -4.52 15.01 7.89
CA VAL A 66 -4.97 14.00 8.87
C VAL A 66 -5.24 14.70 10.20
N GLY A 67 -6.40 14.44 10.82
CA GLY A 67 -6.72 14.92 12.17
C GLY A 67 -6.65 16.45 12.32
N GLY A 68 -7.04 17.20 11.28
CA GLY A 68 -6.98 18.67 11.28
C GLY A 68 -5.57 19.26 11.09
N ARG A 69 -4.54 18.44 10.92
CA ARG A 69 -3.16 18.86 10.63
C ARG A 69 -2.76 18.47 9.22
N VAL A 70 -1.82 19.21 8.64
CA VAL A 70 -1.25 18.91 7.33
C VAL A 70 0.19 18.48 7.51
N HIS A 71 0.50 17.24 7.13
CA HIS A 71 1.84 16.69 7.15
C HIS A 71 2.51 16.93 5.80
N HIS A 72 3.65 17.61 5.79
CA HIS A 72 4.47 17.80 4.61
C HIS A 72 5.46 16.65 4.49
N CYS A 73 5.40 15.91 3.39
CA CYS A 73 6.16 14.69 3.21
C CYS A 73 7.04 14.79 1.97
N GLU A 74 8.26 14.27 2.10
CA GLU A 74 9.21 14.12 1.01
C GLU A 74 9.78 12.71 1.04
N LEU A 75 9.64 11.97 -0.06
CA LEU A 75 10.09 10.59 -0.15
C LEU A 75 10.65 10.30 -1.55
N ARG A 76 11.50 9.27 -1.65
CA ARG A 76 11.92 8.76 -2.96
C ARG A 76 10.71 8.21 -3.73
N LEU A 77 10.61 8.57 -5.01
CA LEU A 77 9.62 8.04 -5.92
C LEU A 77 9.98 6.60 -6.28
N ALA A 78 9.19 5.64 -5.79
CA ALA A 78 9.38 4.23 -6.11
C ALA A 78 8.96 3.86 -7.55
N GLY A 79 8.06 4.65 -8.15
CA GLY A 79 7.58 4.48 -9.52
C GLY A 79 6.19 5.07 -9.70
N ARG A 80 5.69 5.04 -10.94
CA ARG A 80 4.32 5.41 -11.30
C ARG A 80 3.62 4.20 -11.87
N ARG A 81 2.36 3.99 -11.51
CA ARG A 81 1.54 2.88 -12.02
C ARG A 81 0.16 3.41 -12.35
N HIS A 82 -0.40 2.90 -13.44
CA HIS A 82 -1.82 3.12 -13.73
C HIS A 82 -2.64 2.25 -12.78
N VAL A 83 -3.47 2.87 -11.97
CA VAL A 83 -4.38 2.17 -11.05
C VAL A 83 -5.74 2.08 -11.73
N LYS A 84 -6.30 0.87 -11.80
CA LYS A 84 -7.66 0.66 -12.30
C LYS A 84 -8.60 0.69 -11.11
N SER A 85 -9.49 1.68 -11.04
CA SER A 85 -10.58 1.61 -10.07
C SER A 85 -11.55 0.50 -10.50
N SER A 86 -12.14 -0.19 -9.52
CA SER A 86 -13.18 -1.21 -9.74
C SER A 86 -14.47 -0.63 -10.33
N SER A 87 -14.61 0.70 -10.38
CA SER A 87 -15.75 1.45 -10.94
C SER A 87 -15.60 1.83 -12.42
N GLY A 88 -14.49 1.45 -13.07
CA GLY A 88 -14.25 1.79 -14.48
C GLY A 88 -13.77 3.23 -14.73
N HIS A 89 -13.82 4.12 -13.74
CA HIS A 89 -13.31 5.49 -13.86
C HIS A 89 -11.80 5.54 -13.56
N ARG A 90 -11.03 6.17 -14.45
CA ARG A 90 -9.59 6.40 -14.30
C ARG A 90 -9.36 7.79 -13.73
N GLU A 91 -8.77 7.88 -12.54
CA GLU A 91 -8.13 9.11 -12.07
C GLU A 91 -6.61 8.91 -12.06
N GLN A 92 -5.88 9.94 -12.51
CA GLN A 92 -4.41 9.99 -12.54
C GLN A 92 -3.86 10.56 -11.23
#